data_AF-A0A9D7SH94-F1
#
_entry.id   AF-A0A9D7SH94-F1
#
_cell.length_a   1.000
_cell.length_b   1.000
_cell.length_c   1.000
_cell.angle_alpha   90.00
_cell.angle_beta   90.00
_cell.angle_gamma   90.00
#
_symmetry.space_group_name_H-M   'P 1'
#
loop_
_entity.id
_entity.type
_entity.pdbx_description
1 polymer ?
#
loop_
_entity_poly.entity_id
_entity_poly.type
_entity_poly.pdbx_seq_one_letter_code
_entity_poly.pdbx_strand_id
1 'polypeptide(L)'
;MLVGMISVEPWLPPTTPDLAFLAMEAADEAGLSSLRAWPEVRKGGIAFGGLPPFLCWRGEEGGTWHLVLLQAREVGALVPGSRTAPLPEGWFEALDLPALARPLARHPEFPGGASVHLVHLPGGEAFRVRTFGQPAPGLVAEVLKRTSHIQIWNLAD
;
A
#
# COMPACT_ATOMS: atom_id res chain seq x y z
N MET A 1 -11.47 17.45 -25.24
CA MET A 1 -10.67 17.58 -24.00
C MET A 1 -11.11 16.46 -23.07
N LEU A 2 -10.31 15.40 -22.94
CA LEU A 2 -10.58 14.33 -21.97
C LEU A 2 -10.05 14.79 -20.61
N VAL A 3 -10.90 15.43 -19.82
CA VAL A 3 -10.64 15.73 -18.42
C VAL A 3 -10.77 14.42 -17.64
N GLY A 4 -9.71 14.00 -16.96
CA GLY A 4 -9.81 13.13 -15.79
C GLY A 4 -9.81 11.61 -16.04
N MET A 5 -8.96 11.07 -16.92
CA MET A 5 -8.61 9.66 -16.79
C MET A 5 -7.68 9.51 -15.58
N ILE A 6 -8.22 8.97 -14.48
CA ILE A 6 -7.44 8.56 -13.32
C ILE A 6 -6.46 7.47 -13.80
N SER A 7 -5.18 7.84 -13.95
CA SER A 7 -4.13 6.89 -14.28
C SER A 7 -3.68 6.22 -13.00
N VAL A 8 -4.08 4.95 -12.83
CA VAL A 8 -3.55 4.08 -11.79
C VAL A 8 -2.80 2.94 -12.43
N GLU A 9 -1.64 2.60 -11.88
CA GLU A 9 -0.80 1.52 -12.38
C GLU A 9 -0.24 0.68 -11.22
N PRO A 10 -0.04 -0.63 -11.42
CA PRO A 10 0.72 -1.42 -10.47
C PRO A 10 2.10 -0.81 -10.28
N TRP A 11 2.52 -0.68 -9.04
CA TRP A 11 3.83 -0.16 -8.70
C TRP A 11 4.65 -1.25 -8.01
N LEU A 12 5.77 -1.62 -8.64
CA LEU A 12 6.74 -2.50 -8.03
C LEU A 12 7.81 -1.60 -7.38
N PRO A 13 7.91 -1.53 -6.05
CA PRO A 13 8.91 -0.70 -5.41
C PRO A 13 10.31 -1.10 -5.89
N PRO A 14 11.10 -0.17 -6.43
CA PRO A 14 12.45 -0.48 -6.88
C PRO A 14 13.32 -0.82 -5.65
N THR A 15 14.36 -1.61 -5.88
CA THR A 15 15.36 -1.90 -4.81
C THR A 15 16.34 -0.75 -4.60
N THR A 16 16.33 0.25 -5.48
CA THR A 16 17.20 1.43 -5.42
C THR A 16 16.42 2.69 -5.81
N PRO A 17 16.37 3.73 -4.97
CA PRO A 17 16.90 3.76 -3.59
C PRO A 17 16.14 2.79 -2.68
N ASP A 18 16.84 2.16 -1.73
CA ASP A 18 16.20 1.25 -0.78
C ASP A 18 15.24 2.02 0.13
N LEU A 19 13.97 1.61 0.17
CA LEU A 19 12.96 2.22 1.03
C LEU A 19 13.34 2.15 2.51
N ALA A 20 13.98 1.08 2.97
CA ALA A 20 14.42 0.98 4.36
C ALA A 20 15.52 1.99 4.68
N PHE A 21 16.46 2.20 3.74
CA PHE A 21 17.51 3.21 3.86
C PHE A 21 16.92 4.63 3.90
N LEU A 22 16.04 4.97 2.95
CA LEU A 22 15.35 6.26 2.94
C LEU A 22 14.53 6.49 4.22
N ALA A 23 13.95 5.41 4.76
CA ALA A 23 13.14 5.50 5.96
C ALA A 23 14.02 5.79 7.18
N MET A 24 15.17 5.12 7.30
CA MET A 24 16.16 5.37 8.35
C MET A 24 16.63 6.83 8.33
N GLU A 25 17.08 7.32 7.18
CA GLU A 25 17.44 8.74 7.03
C GLU A 25 16.28 9.66 7.43
N ALA A 26 15.03 9.24 7.20
CA ALA A 26 13.86 10.06 7.50
C ALA A 26 13.49 10.08 8.98
N ALA A 27 13.77 9.00 9.71
CA ALA A 27 13.68 9.01 11.15
C ALA A 27 14.76 9.85 11.80
N ASP A 28 16.00 9.75 11.31
CA ASP A 28 17.14 10.48 11.85
C ASP A 28 16.89 11.99 11.79
N GLU A 29 16.47 12.50 10.63
CA GLU A 29 16.12 13.92 10.48
C GLU A 29 14.90 14.34 11.31
N ALA A 30 13.92 13.45 11.48
CA ALA A 30 12.73 13.72 12.29
C ALA A 30 12.95 13.51 13.81
N GLY A 31 14.15 13.09 14.24
CA GLY A 31 14.46 12.81 15.63
C GLY A 31 13.66 11.65 16.23
N LEU A 32 13.22 10.68 15.40
CA LEU A 32 12.39 9.57 15.86
C LEU A 32 13.26 8.50 16.53
N SER A 33 13.11 8.37 17.86
CA SER A 33 13.90 7.45 18.68
C SER A 33 13.43 5.99 18.66
N SER A 34 12.24 5.71 18.11
CA SER A 34 11.76 4.34 17.92
C SER A 34 10.70 4.26 16.81
N LEU A 35 10.85 3.29 15.92
CA LEU A 35 9.86 2.90 14.92
C LEU A 35 9.70 1.38 14.97
N ARG A 36 8.46 0.90 15.09
CA ARG A 36 8.17 -0.52 15.34
C ARG A 36 8.35 -1.42 14.11
N ALA A 37 8.13 -0.90 12.90
CA ALA A 37 8.29 -1.63 11.66
C ALA A 37 8.60 -0.68 10.50
N TRP A 38 9.69 -0.94 9.79
CA TRP A 38 10.09 -0.19 8.61
C TRP A 38 9.43 -0.76 7.34
N PRO A 39 9.14 0.08 6.34
CA PRO A 39 8.77 -0.41 5.03
C PRO A 39 10.00 -1.06 4.37
N GLU A 40 9.81 -2.28 3.89
CA GLU A 40 10.85 -3.05 3.22
C GLU A 40 10.36 -3.56 1.87
N VAL A 41 11.22 -3.56 0.87
CA VAL A 41 10.90 -4.17 -0.43
C VAL A 41 11.06 -5.69 -0.32
N ARG A 42 9.96 -6.42 -0.45
CA ARG A 42 9.96 -7.89 -0.38
C ARG A 42 9.05 -8.48 -1.45
N LYS A 43 9.59 -9.38 -2.27
CA LYS A 43 8.85 -10.14 -3.31
C LYS A 43 7.96 -9.25 -4.21
N GLY A 44 8.47 -8.10 -4.63
CA GLY A 44 7.77 -7.18 -5.53
C GLY A 44 6.69 -6.31 -4.87
N GLY A 45 6.61 -6.28 -3.54
CA GLY A 45 5.72 -5.39 -2.80
C GLY A 45 6.42 -4.75 -1.61
N ILE A 46 5.68 -3.93 -0.86
CA ILE A 46 6.15 -3.36 0.40
C ILE A 46 5.71 -4.27 1.54
N ALA A 47 6.62 -4.68 2.42
CA ALA A 47 6.30 -5.39 3.66
C ALA A 47 6.58 -4.50 4.87
N PHE A 48 5.91 -4.77 5.98
CA PHE A 48 6.12 -4.09 7.26
C PHE A 48 6.36 -5.14 8.35
N GLY A 49 7.58 -5.17 8.90
CA GLY A 49 7.93 -6.11 9.97
C GLY A 49 7.65 -7.56 9.57
N GLY A 50 6.78 -8.24 10.32
CA GLY A 50 6.38 -9.64 10.06
C GLY A 50 5.24 -9.81 9.06
N LEU A 51 4.65 -8.72 8.54
CA LEU A 51 3.51 -8.81 7.62
C LEU A 51 3.94 -9.27 6.22
N PRO A 52 3.07 -10.02 5.52
CA PRO A 52 3.27 -10.33 4.11
C PRO A 52 3.33 -9.05 3.25
N PRO A 53 4.05 -9.07 2.11
CA PRO A 53 4.11 -7.92 1.21
C PRO A 53 2.73 -7.50 0.71
N PHE A 54 2.51 -6.20 0.67
CA PHE A 54 1.35 -5.54 0.11
C PHE A 54 1.56 -5.32 -1.39
N LEU A 55 0.51 -5.60 -2.16
CA LEU A 55 0.40 -5.15 -3.54
C LEU A 55 0.24 -3.64 -3.54
N CYS A 56 0.98 -2.97 -4.42
CA CYS A 56 1.04 -1.52 -4.46
C CYS A 56 0.55 -1.03 -5.82
N TRP A 57 -0.28 0.01 -5.79
CA TRP A 57 -0.65 0.78 -6.97
C TRP A 57 -0.34 2.25 -6.73
N ARG A 58 0.14 2.92 -7.76
CA ARG A 58 0.32 4.37 -7.71
C ARG A 58 -0.55 5.06 -8.74
N GLY A 59 -0.92 6.29 -8.43
CA GLY A 59 -1.58 7.20 -9.36
C GLY A 59 -1.51 8.63 -8.87
N GLU A 60 -1.90 9.56 -9.73
CA GLU A 60 -1.93 10.99 -9.41
C GLU A 60 -3.39 11.47 -9.43
N GLU A 61 -3.81 12.19 -8.38
CA GLU A 61 -5.12 12.84 -8.30
C GLU A 61 -4.94 14.23 -7.69
N GLY A 62 -5.50 15.26 -8.32
CA GLY A 62 -5.39 16.63 -7.83
C GLY A 62 -3.96 17.18 -7.72
N GLY A 63 -3.01 16.68 -8.53
CA GLY A 63 -1.60 17.09 -8.47
C GLY A 63 -0.80 16.44 -7.33
N THR A 64 -1.38 15.46 -6.65
CA THR A 64 -0.73 14.73 -5.56
C THR A 64 -0.54 13.26 -5.97
N TRP A 65 0.61 12.70 -5.63
CA TRP A 65 0.81 11.26 -5.77
C TRP A 65 0.10 10.49 -4.67
N HIS A 66 -0.45 9.34 -5.04
CA HIS A 66 -1.12 8.43 -4.13
C HIS A 66 -0.55 7.03 -4.29
N LEU A 67 -0.33 6.36 -3.17
CA LEU A 67 0.08 4.96 -3.09
C LEU A 67 -1.02 4.17 -2.38
N VAL A 68 -1.65 3.24 -3.08
CA VAL A 68 -2.66 2.32 -2.55
C VAL A 68 -2.00 0.97 -2.23
N LEU A 69 -2.14 0.54 -0.98
CA LEU A 69 -1.65 -0.73 -0.46
C LEU A 69 -2.83 -1.69 -0.27
N LEU A 70 -2.72 -2.88 -0.84
CA LEU A 70 -3.70 -3.94 -0.67
C LEU A 70 -3.00 -5.22 -0.27
N GLN A 71 -3.55 -5.91 0.72
CA GLN A 71 -2.98 -7.19 1.12
C GLN A 71 -3.41 -8.27 0.12
N ALA A 72 -2.43 -8.87 -0.57
CA ALA A 72 -2.65 -9.91 -1.60
C ALA A 72 -3.57 -11.04 -1.11
N ARG A 73 -3.46 -11.39 0.18
CA ARG A 73 -4.29 -12.43 0.81
C ARG A 73 -5.79 -12.11 0.77
N GLU A 74 -6.15 -10.85 0.91
CA GLU A 74 -7.54 -10.43 1.03
C GLU A 74 -8.27 -10.36 -0.32
N VAL A 75 -7.52 -10.36 -1.42
CA VAL A 75 -8.05 -10.45 -2.79
C VAL A 75 -7.97 -11.86 -3.37
N GLY A 76 -7.68 -12.87 -2.56
CA GLY A 76 -7.57 -14.25 -3.03
C GLY A 76 -6.37 -14.49 -3.95
N ALA A 77 -5.42 -13.56 -4.03
CA ALA A 77 -4.15 -13.74 -4.73
C ALA A 77 -3.26 -14.68 -3.91
N LEU A 78 -3.58 -15.97 -3.98
CA LEU A 78 -2.63 -17.05 -3.77
C LEU A 78 -1.61 -16.97 -4.91
N VAL A 79 -0.68 -16.03 -4.82
CA VAL A 79 0.59 -16.18 -5.54
C VAL A 79 1.13 -17.55 -5.14
N PRO A 80 1.49 -18.44 -6.08
CA PRO A 80 2.04 -19.75 -5.75
C PRO A 80 3.16 -19.63 -4.71
N GLY A 81 3.01 -20.32 -3.57
CA GLY A 81 3.95 -20.25 -2.44
C GLY A 81 3.64 -19.22 -1.35
N SER A 82 2.46 -18.57 -1.37
CA SER A 82 1.99 -17.76 -0.23
C SER A 82 1.59 -18.64 0.96
N ARG A 83 2.15 -18.36 2.14
CA ARG A 83 1.85 -19.11 3.39
C ARG A 83 0.36 -18.96 3.74
N THR A 84 -0.31 -19.98 4.26
CA THR A 84 -1.76 -19.94 4.59
C THR A 84 -2.11 -19.28 5.94
N ALA A 85 -1.12 -18.89 6.74
CA ALA A 85 -1.37 -18.31 8.07
C ALA A 85 -2.19 -17.00 7.99
N PRO A 86 -3.16 -16.77 8.90
CA PRO A 86 -3.95 -15.56 8.93
C PRO A 86 -3.08 -14.32 9.20
N LEU A 87 -3.57 -13.15 8.81
CA LEU A 87 -2.94 -11.89 9.21
C LEU A 87 -3.08 -11.74 10.73
N PRO A 88 -2.07 -11.16 11.43
CA PRO A 88 -2.16 -10.90 12.86
C PRO A 88 -3.38 -10.06 13.22
N GLU A 89 -4.01 -10.33 14.35
CA GLU A 89 -5.11 -9.49 14.84
C GLU A 89 -4.66 -8.02 14.99
N GLY A 90 -5.52 -7.08 14.61
CA GLY A 90 -5.23 -5.65 14.71
C GLY A 90 -4.19 -5.10 13.74
N TRP A 91 -3.68 -5.92 12.80
CA TRP A 91 -2.65 -5.48 11.84
C TRP A 91 -3.01 -4.20 11.09
N PHE A 92 -4.29 -4.05 10.72
CA PHE A 92 -4.79 -2.94 9.92
C PHE A 92 -4.65 -1.60 10.67
N GLU A 93 -4.89 -1.60 11.98
CA GLU A 93 -4.78 -0.40 12.82
C GLU A 93 -3.34 -0.15 13.29
N ALA A 94 -2.57 -1.22 13.48
CA ALA A 94 -1.20 -1.15 13.98
C ALA A 94 -0.18 -0.59 12.96
N LEU A 95 -0.53 -0.56 11.67
CA LEU A 95 0.35 0.00 10.64
C LEU A 95 0.46 1.53 10.75
N ASP A 96 1.72 1.99 10.86
CA ASP A 96 2.10 3.41 10.87
C ASP A 96 2.27 3.90 9.42
N LEU A 97 1.18 4.41 8.83
CA LEU A 97 1.20 4.98 7.48
C LEU A 97 2.13 6.20 7.35
N PRO A 98 2.21 7.13 8.33
CA PRO A 98 3.25 8.17 8.33
C PRO A 98 4.67 7.62 8.16
N ALA A 99 5.01 6.49 8.79
CA ALA A 99 6.33 5.87 8.64
C ALA A 99 6.65 5.43 7.21
N LEU A 100 5.65 5.08 6.41
CA LEU A 100 5.82 4.85 4.98
C LEU A 100 5.86 6.15 4.17
N ALA A 101 5.03 7.13 4.51
CA ALA A 101 4.95 8.37 3.73
C ALA A 101 6.27 9.18 3.76
N ARG A 102 6.99 9.13 4.89
CA ARG A 102 8.29 9.81 5.06
C ARG A 102 9.34 9.42 4.01
N PRO A 103 9.72 8.13 3.84
CA PRO A 103 10.67 7.75 2.79
C PRO A 103 10.15 8.04 1.37
N LEU A 104 8.84 7.97 1.13
CA LEU A 104 8.26 8.30 -0.18
C LEU A 104 8.49 9.77 -0.55
N ALA A 105 8.50 10.69 0.42
CA ALA A 105 8.83 12.11 0.17
C ALA A 105 10.24 12.35 -0.39
N ARG A 106 11.13 11.35 -0.28
CA ARG A 106 12.51 11.39 -0.80
C ARG A 106 12.71 10.49 -2.00
N HIS A 107 11.69 9.70 -2.37
CA HIS A 107 11.78 8.77 -3.45
C HIS A 107 11.59 9.51 -4.79
N PRO A 108 12.48 9.33 -5.78
CA PRO A 108 12.43 10.11 -7.03
C PRO A 108 11.16 9.89 -7.86
N GLU A 109 10.49 8.76 -7.67
CA GLU A 109 9.22 8.45 -8.33
C GLU A 109 8.00 9.11 -7.68
N PHE A 110 8.17 9.76 -6.52
CA PHE A 110 7.13 10.48 -5.80
C PHE A 110 7.61 11.89 -5.45
N PRO A 111 7.82 12.77 -6.46
CA PRO A 111 8.24 14.14 -6.21
C PRO A 111 7.22 14.86 -5.32
N GLY A 112 7.68 15.39 -4.18
CA GLY A 112 6.81 16.01 -3.17
C GLY A 112 6.14 15.02 -2.21
N GLY A 113 6.43 13.72 -2.35
CA GLY A 113 5.86 12.64 -1.55
C GLY A 113 4.54 12.11 -2.08
N ALA A 114 3.95 11.21 -1.30
CA ALA A 114 2.69 10.56 -1.65
C ALA A 114 1.76 10.45 -0.45
N SER A 115 0.46 10.58 -0.71
CA SER A 115 -0.58 10.14 0.22
C SER A 115 -0.65 8.61 0.19
N VAL A 116 -0.83 7.98 1.35
CA VAL A 116 -0.82 6.52 1.49
C VAL A 116 -2.21 6.04 1.89
N HIS A 117 -2.74 5.09 1.14
CA HIS A 117 -4.05 4.46 1.39
C HIS A 117 -3.86 2.99 1.66
N LEU A 118 -4.16 2.55 2.88
CA LEU A 118 -4.21 1.13 3.23
C LEU A 118 -5.64 0.64 3.11
N VAL A 119 -5.86 -0.33 2.22
CA VAL A 119 -7.15 -0.96 1.99
C VAL A 119 -7.20 -2.29 2.71
N HIS A 120 -8.30 -2.54 3.40
CA HIS A 120 -8.58 -3.79 4.07
C HIS A 120 -9.92 -4.36 3.61
N LEU A 121 -9.89 -5.62 3.18
CA LEU A 121 -11.07 -6.37 2.73
C LEU A 121 -11.38 -7.48 3.75
N PRO A 122 -12.24 -7.22 4.75
CA PRO A 122 -12.61 -8.23 5.75
C PRO A 122 -13.45 -9.39 5.18
N GLY A 123 -13.92 -9.27 3.94
CA GLY A 123 -14.85 -10.21 3.28
C GLY A 123 -16.21 -9.58 3.00
N GLY A 124 -16.98 -10.19 2.09
CA GLY A 124 -18.26 -9.67 1.60
C GLY A 124 -18.09 -8.44 0.69
N GLU A 125 -19.12 -7.59 0.62
CA GLU A 125 -19.10 -6.34 -0.18
C GLU A 125 -18.50 -5.14 0.57
N ALA A 126 -17.97 -5.35 1.78
CA ALA A 126 -17.43 -4.30 2.62
C ALA A 126 -15.90 -4.16 2.45
N PHE A 127 -15.43 -2.92 2.43
CA PHE A 127 -14.02 -2.59 2.55
C PHE A 127 -13.80 -1.43 3.52
N ARG A 128 -12.59 -1.36 4.09
CA ARG A 128 -12.15 -0.27 4.95
C ARG A 128 -10.89 0.36 4.37
N VAL A 129 -10.73 1.67 4.56
CA VAL A 129 -9.56 2.42 4.09
C VAL A 129 -9.01 3.28 5.22
N ARG A 130 -7.73 3.14 5.53
CA ARG A 130 -6.97 4.10 6.34
C ARG A 130 -6.12 4.94 5.41
N THR A 131 -6.14 6.27 5.59
CA THR A 131 -5.42 7.21 4.75
C THR A 131 -4.48 8.07 5.58
N PHE A 132 -3.27 8.29 5.07
CA PHE A 132 -2.39 9.37 5.47
C PHE A 132 -2.22 10.34 4.29
N GLY A 133 -2.37 11.64 4.51
CA GLY A 133 -2.34 12.65 3.46
C GLY A 133 -3.73 12.96 2.88
N GLN A 134 -3.77 13.33 1.60
CA GLN A 134 -5.01 13.69 0.90
C GLN A 134 -5.80 12.43 0.50
N PRO A 135 -7.11 12.36 0.76
CA PRO A 135 -7.94 11.25 0.33
C PRO A 135 -8.10 11.21 -1.20
N ALA A 136 -8.07 10.01 -1.77
CA ALA A 136 -8.27 9.77 -3.20
C ALA A 136 -9.26 8.62 -3.46
N PRO A 137 -10.56 8.82 -3.18
CA PRO A 137 -11.56 7.76 -3.27
C PRO A 137 -11.71 7.22 -4.70
N GLY A 138 -11.52 8.05 -5.72
CA GLY A 138 -11.55 7.64 -7.12
C GLY A 138 -10.45 6.64 -7.47
N LEU A 139 -9.22 6.92 -7.03
CA LEU A 139 -8.08 6.00 -7.18
C LEU A 139 -8.28 4.69 -6.43
N VAL A 140 -8.75 4.73 -5.18
CA VAL A 140 -9.03 3.53 -4.39
C VAL A 140 -10.09 2.66 -5.07
N ALA A 141 -11.17 3.27 -5.57
CA ALA A 141 -12.22 2.55 -6.28
C ALA A 141 -11.70 1.88 -7.56
N GLU A 142 -10.84 2.55 -8.32
CA GLU A 142 -10.25 2.00 -9.53
C GLU A 142 -9.29 0.82 -9.22
N VAL A 143 -8.51 0.89 -8.13
CA VAL A 143 -7.69 -0.25 -7.66
C VAL A 143 -8.58 -1.43 -7.29
N LEU A 144 -9.63 -1.19 -6.50
CA LEU A 144 -10.56 -2.24 -6.08
C LEU A 144 -11.19 -2.93 -7.29
N LYS A 145 -11.66 -2.16 -8.28
CA LYS A 145 -12.20 -2.67 -9.55
C LYS A 145 -11.20 -3.53 -10.33
N ARG A 146 -9.93 -3.17 -10.36
CA ARG A 146 -8.88 -3.98 -11.02
C ARG A 146 -8.62 -5.28 -10.28
N THR A 147 -8.82 -5.30 -8.97
CA THR A 147 -8.58 -6.47 -8.12
C THR A 147 -9.81 -7.34 -7.89
N SER A 148 -11.03 -6.85 -8.17
CA SER A 148 -12.27 -7.61 -8.00
C SER A 148 -12.36 -8.83 -8.92
N HIS A 149 -11.64 -8.84 -10.04
CA HIS A 149 -11.52 -10.00 -10.93
C HIS A 149 -10.57 -11.09 -10.40
N ILE A 150 -9.74 -10.77 -9.41
CA ILE A 150 -8.79 -11.69 -8.76
C ILE A 150 -9.50 -12.48 -7.65
N GLN A 151 -10.60 -11.95 -7.11
CA GLN A 151 -11.49 -12.67 -6.22
C GLN A 151 -12.14 -13.83 -6.98
N ILE A 152 -11.66 -15.04 -6.74
CA ILE A 152 -12.45 -16.25 -6.99
C ILE A 152 -13.59 -16.19 -5.96
N TRP A 153 -14.75 -15.68 -6.40
CA TRP A 153 -16.00 -15.78 -5.65
C TRP A 153 -16.37 -17.25 -5.57
N ASN A 154 -15.92 -17.94 -4.53
CA ASN A 154 -16.58 -19.16 -4.14
C ASN A 154 -17.92 -18.74 -3.54
N LEU A 155 -19.00 -18.95 -4.29
CA LEU A 155 -20.34 -19.08 -3.72
C LEU A 155 -20.22 -20.13 -2.62
N ALA A 156 -20.34 -19.72 -1.36
CA ALA A 156 -20.60 -20.67 -0.29
C ALA A 156 -22.11 -20.90 -0.27
N ASP A 157 -22.50 -22.18 -0.32
CA ASP A 157 -23.87 -22.68 -0.16
C ASP A 157 -24.50 -22.23 1.18
#